data_AF-A0AAV5NL99-F1
#
_entry.id   AF-A0AAV5NL99-F1
#
_cell.length_a   1.000
_cell.length_b   1.000
_cell.length_c   1.000
_cell.angle_alpha   90.00
_cell.angle_beta   90.00
_cell.angle_gamma   90.00
#
_symmetry.space_group_name_H-M   'P 1'
#
loop_
_entity.id
_entity.type
_entity.pdbx_description
1 polymer ?
#
loop_
_entity_poly.entity_id
_entity_poly.type
_entity_poly.pdbx_seq_one_letter_code
_entity_poly.pdbx_strand_id
1 'polypeptide(L)'
;MQRKRTIQIQAKSLKGIVSELHSLSKDSILHRLVFPDGNTRRFVLESKRVMIFEGRNKTQTTPMTVKPVAVVIQKRPTDTEVKVKKETERVKLLNKYQGLASKAQFSNRFIEKCINHESNGTVYSNKLCSNVFIVGKVITVSRLVRHMDELAVKKLKTCLVEHINFVHSFDLFGTNACIELSRNNDCFSGVLTLRKRKLNNEQYQLINEECFIGYK
;
A
#
# COMPACT_ATOMS: atom_id res chain seq x y z
N MET A 1 5.17 -24.83 15.64
CA MET A 1 4.89 -25.65 14.44
C MET A 1 4.72 -24.73 13.22
N GLN A 2 5.76 -24.56 12.39
CA GLN A 2 5.63 -23.79 11.14
C GLN A 2 4.93 -24.65 10.08
N ARG A 3 3.79 -24.18 9.56
CA ARG A 3 3.07 -24.82 8.45
C ARG A 3 4.00 -24.90 7.22
N LYS A 4 4.50 -26.10 6.92
CA LYS A 4 5.23 -26.39 5.67
C LYS A 4 4.26 -26.18 4.49
N ARG A 5 4.29 -25.00 3.89
CA ARG A 5 3.63 -24.77 2.59
C ARG A 5 4.48 -25.43 1.51
N THR A 6 4.10 -26.63 1.12
CA THR A 6 4.68 -27.31 -0.04
C THR A 6 4.04 -26.69 -1.29
N ILE A 7 4.82 -25.91 -2.03
CA ILE A 7 4.40 -25.40 -3.35
C ILE A 7 4.98 -26.37 -4.37
N GLN A 8 4.10 -26.96 -5.17
CA GLN A 8 4.48 -27.86 -6.26
C GLN A 8 4.62 -27.04 -7.53
N ILE A 9 5.82 -27.03 -8.11
CA ILE A 9 6.13 -26.31 -9.34
C ILE A 9 6.44 -27.35 -10.41
N GLN A 10 5.67 -27.37 -11.49
CA GLN A 10 5.90 -28.24 -12.65
C GLN A 10 6.85 -27.55 -13.62
N ALA A 11 8.16 -27.77 -13.44
CA ALA A 11 9.14 -27.14 -14.29
C ALA A 11 9.66 -28.07 -15.39
N LYS A 12 9.64 -27.60 -16.65
CA LYS A 12 10.24 -28.32 -17.79
C LYS A 12 11.77 -28.29 -17.81
N SER A 13 12.41 -27.32 -17.13
CA SER A 13 13.87 -27.19 -17.00
C SER A 13 14.27 -26.26 -15.84
N LEU A 14 15.54 -26.29 -15.42
CA LEU A 14 16.12 -25.38 -14.41
C LEU A 14 15.97 -23.89 -14.76
N LYS A 15 16.00 -23.54 -16.05
CA LYS A 15 15.74 -22.15 -16.49
C LYS A 15 14.27 -21.75 -16.31
N GLY A 16 13.32 -22.67 -16.49
CA GLY A 16 11.89 -22.45 -16.26
C GLY A 16 11.54 -22.26 -14.77
N ILE A 17 12.31 -22.88 -13.88
CA ILE A 17 12.16 -22.71 -12.42
C ILE A 17 12.38 -21.24 -12.03
N VAL A 18 13.37 -20.56 -12.61
CA VAL A 18 13.70 -19.16 -12.28
C VAL A 18 12.53 -18.21 -12.60
N SER A 19 11.82 -18.42 -13.72
CA SER A 19 10.67 -17.59 -14.10
C SER A 19 9.50 -17.69 -13.11
N GLU A 20 9.21 -18.89 -12.60
CA GLU A 20 8.08 -19.12 -11.68
C GLU A 20 8.40 -18.70 -10.24
N LEU A 21 9.68 -18.77 -9.84
CA LEU A 21 10.16 -18.35 -8.53
C LEU A 21 10.11 -16.84 -8.28
N HIS A 22 10.01 -16.00 -9.32
CA HIS A 22 9.84 -14.55 -9.17
C HIS A 22 8.60 -14.14 -8.35
N SER A 23 7.60 -15.03 -8.25
CA SER A 23 6.37 -14.80 -7.50
C SER A 23 6.48 -15.10 -5.99
N LEU A 24 7.52 -15.80 -5.55
CA LEU A 24 7.68 -16.27 -4.18
C LEU A 24 8.59 -15.33 -3.39
N SER A 25 7.99 -14.28 -2.83
CA SER A 25 8.68 -13.17 -2.15
C SER A 25 9.13 -13.43 -0.71
N LYS A 26 9.17 -14.69 -0.25
CA LYS A 26 9.56 -14.99 1.14
C LYS A 26 10.85 -15.77 1.17
N ASP A 27 11.88 -15.10 1.65
CA ASP A 27 13.16 -15.69 1.98
C ASP A 27 12.94 -16.91 2.90
N SER A 28 13.66 -18.00 2.62
CA SER A 28 13.93 -19.08 3.57
C SER A 28 12.80 -20.09 3.84
N ILE A 29 11.98 -20.46 2.84
CA ILE A 29 11.07 -21.61 2.96
C ILE A 29 11.66 -22.80 2.18
N LEU A 30 11.60 -24.00 2.77
CA LEU A 30 11.96 -25.25 2.09
C LEU A 30 10.89 -25.59 1.06
N HIS A 31 11.28 -25.67 -0.21
CA HIS A 31 10.38 -25.99 -1.32
C HIS A 31 10.68 -27.36 -1.93
N ARG A 32 9.69 -27.98 -2.60
CA ARG A 32 9.82 -29.27 -3.29
C ARG A 32 9.52 -29.07 -4.79
N LEU A 33 10.49 -29.39 -5.65
CA LEU A 33 10.29 -29.48 -7.09
C LEU A 33 9.85 -30.89 -7.46
N VAL A 34 8.89 -30.98 -8.37
CA VAL A 34 8.50 -32.24 -9.02
C VAL A 34 8.79 -32.07 -10.50
N PHE A 35 9.72 -32.85 -11.01
CA PHE A 35 10.12 -32.83 -12.41
C PHE A 35 9.16 -33.68 -13.26
N PRO A 36 9.07 -33.45 -14.58
CA PRO A 36 8.18 -34.19 -15.48
C PRO A 36 8.48 -35.69 -15.54
N ASP A 37 9.70 -36.09 -15.19
CA ASP A 37 10.16 -37.48 -15.07
C ASP A 37 9.73 -38.15 -13.74
N GLY A 38 8.96 -37.44 -12.89
CA GLY A 38 8.51 -37.90 -11.58
C GLY A 38 9.53 -37.74 -10.46
N ASN A 39 10.77 -37.32 -10.76
CA ASN A 39 11.78 -37.10 -9.74
C ASN A 39 11.44 -35.88 -8.89
N THR A 40 11.73 -35.96 -7.58
CA THR A 40 11.52 -34.83 -6.67
C THR A 40 12.83 -34.38 -6.05
N ARG A 41 13.07 -33.07 -6.04
CA ARG A 41 14.23 -32.46 -5.35
C ARG A 41 13.78 -31.37 -4.40
N ARG A 42 14.48 -31.26 -3.27
CA ARG A 42 14.27 -30.17 -2.31
C ARG A 42 15.21 -29.02 -2.66
N PHE A 43 14.72 -27.80 -2.56
CA PHE A 43 15.53 -26.60 -2.75
C PHE A 43 15.16 -25.51 -1.74
N VAL A 44 16.08 -24.58 -1.54
CA VAL A 44 15.89 -23.36 -0.75
C VAL A 44 16.18 -22.16 -1.64
N LEU A 45 15.40 -21.09 -1.47
CA LEU A 45 15.70 -19.78 -2.02
C LEU A 45 16.34 -18.95 -0.92
N GLU A 46 17.62 -18.64 -1.07
CA GLU A 46 18.38 -17.81 -0.14
C GLU A 46 19.10 -16.71 -0.93
N SER A 47 18.85 -15.45 -0.56
CA SER A 47 19.52 -14.29 -1.17
C SER A 47 19.49 -14.30 -2.71
N LYS A 48 18.35 -14.64 -3.32
CA LYS A 48 18.15 -14.75 -4.79
C LYS A 48 18.98 -15.87 -5.47
N ARG A 49 19.45 -16.85 -4.71
CA ARG A 49 20.11 -18.06 -5.23
C ARG A 49 19.23 -19.28 -4.98
N VAL A 50 19.11 -20.14 -5.98
CA VAL A 50 18.45 -21.43 -5.83
C VAL A 50 19.50 -22.45 -5.38
N MET A 51 19.27 -23.00 -4.20
CA MET A 51 20.15 -23.92 -3.49
C MET A 51 19.51 -25.32 -3.52
N ILE A 52 20.16 -26.33 -4.12
CA ILE A 52 19.65 -27.71 -4.18
C ILE A 52 20.48 -28.59 -3.25
N PHE A 53 19.80 -29.47 -2.49
CA PHE A 53 20.47 -30.48 -1.67
C PHE A 53 20.86 -31.68 -2.53
N GLU A 54 22.15 -32.06 -2.50
CA GLU A 54 22.57 -33.35 -3.05
C GLU A 54 22.08 -34.50 -2.16
N GLY A 55 21.74 -35.64 -2.77
CA GLY A 55 21.29 -36.83 -2.04
C GLY A 55 22.36 -37.35 -1.10
N ARG A 56 21.96 -37.90 0.05
CA ARG A 56 22.87 -38.51 1.02
C ARG A 56 23.66 -39.65 0.35
N ASN A 57 24.99 -39.57 0.39
CA ASN A 57 25.82 -40.74 0.17
C ASN A 57 25.72 -41.62 1.42
N LYS A 58 25.33 -42.90 1.29
CA LYS A 58 25.00 -43.79 2.43
C LYS A 58 26.18 -44.03 3.39
N THR A 59 27.38 -43.59 3.03
CA THR A 59 28.65 -43.82 3.73
C THR A 59 29.27 -42.57 4.38
N GLN A 60 28.69 -41.37 4.22
CA GLN A 60 29.25 -40.14 4.80
C GLN A 60 28.27 -39.47 5.78
N THR A 61 28.74 -39.22 7.00
CA THR A 61 28.04 -38.54 8.11
C THR A 61 28.19 -37.01 8.06
N THR A 62 28.69 -36.44 6.96
CA THR A 62 28.94 -35.00 6.82
C THR A 62 27.68 -34.21 6.42
N PRO A 63 27.61 -32.91 6.77
CA PRO A 63 26.46 -32.05 6.52
C PRO A 63 26.14 -31.92 5.02
N MET A 64 24.85 -31.74 4.69
CA MET A 64 24.38 -31.60 3.31
C MET A 64 25.15 -30.49 2.58
N THR A 65 25.97 -30.85 1.61
CA THR A 65 26.64 -29.88 0.74
C THR A 65 25.58 -29.20 -0.12
N VAL A 66 25.54 -27.87 -0.07
CA VAL A 66 24.58 -27.07 -0.85
C VAL A 66 25.32 -26.40 -2.00
N LYS A 67 24.90 -26.67 -3.24
CA LYS A 67 25.48 -26.02 -4.43
C LYS A 67 24.50 -24.98 -5.00
N PRO A 68 24.98 -23.77 -5.34
CA PRO A 68 24.18 -22.81 -6.09
C PRO A 68 24.00 -23.32 -7.52
N VAL A 69 22.76 -23.55 -7.94
CA VAL A 69 22.47 -24.14 -9.27
C VAL A 69 22.11 -23.07 -10.30
N ALA A 70 21.60 -21.92 -9.84
CA ALA A 70 21.31 -20.78 -10.70
C ALA A 70 21.36 -19.47 -9.90
N VAL A 71 21.94 -18.43 -10.51
CA VAL A 71 21.78 -17.05 -10.05
C VAL A 71 20.50 -16.51 -10.65
N VAL A 72 19.54 -16.07 -9.82
CA VAL A 72 18.37 -15.33 -10.31
C VAL A 72 18.84 -13.93 -10.66
N ILE A 73 19.28 -13.74 -11.90
CA ILE A 73 19.52 -12.40 -12.43
C ILE A 73 18.15 -11.75 -12.58
N GLN A 74 17.85 -10.75 -11.74
CA GLN A 74 16.67 -9.91 -11.93
C GLN A 74 16.78 -9.26 -13.31
N LYS A 75 15.98 -9.74 -14.27
CA LYS A 75 15.85 -9.08 -15.57
C LYS A 75 15.39 -7.65 -15.28
N ARG A 76 16.17 -6.66 -15.70
CA ARG A 76 15.70 -5.26 -15.61
C ARG A 76 14.37 -5.18 -16.36
N PRO A 77 13.32 -4.62 -15.75
CA PRO A 77 12.05 -4.48 -16.43
C PRO A 77 12.25 -3.67 -17.70
N THR A 78 11.58 -4.06 -18.76
CA THR A 78 11.65 -3.33 -20.03
C THR A 78 10.99 -1.96 -19.88
N ASP A 79 11.37 -0.98 -20.70
CA ASP A 79 10.75 0.36 -20.64
C ASP A 79 9.23 0.31 -20.80
N THR A 80 8.73 -0.64 -21.58
CA THR A 80 7.30 -0.92 -21.74
C THR A 80 6.66 -1.39 -20.43
N GLU A 81 7.28 -2.35 -19.72
CA GLU A 81 6.80 -2.82 -18.42
C GLU A 81 6.83 -1.72 -17.36
N VAL A 82 7.87 -0.87 -17.37
CA VAL A 82 7.96 0.29 -16.47
C VAL A 82 6.84 1.30 -16.76
N LYS A 83 6.55 1.59 -18.03
CA LYS A 83 5.44 2.48 -18.44
C LYS A 83 4.08 1.92 -18.02
N VAL A 84 3.81 0.64 -18.31
CA VAL A 84 2.55 -0.02 -17.93
C VAL A 84 2.37 -0.03 -16.41
N LYS A 85 3.43 -0.29 -15.65
CA LYS A 85 3.39 -0.26 -14.18
C LYS A 85 3.04 1.13 -13.64
N LYS A 86 3.70 2.18 -14.15
CA LYS A 86 3.41 3.57 -13.76
C LYS A 86 1.98 3.97 -14.08
N GLU A 87 1.47 3.60 -15.26
CA GLU A 87 0.09 3.88 -15.65
C GLU A 87 -0.90 3.14 -14.74
N THR A 88 -0.62 1.88 -14.41
CA THR A 88 -1.44 1.08 -13.50
C THR A 88 -1.47 1.69 -12.09
N GLU A 89 -0.34 2.18 -11.58
CA GLU A 89 -0.27 2.88 -10.30
C GLU A 89 -1.04 4.20 -10.32
N ARG A 90 -0.99 4.94 -11.44
CA ARG A 90 -1.75 6.18 -11.66
C ARG A 90 -3.26 5.95 -11.58
N VAL A 91 -3.75 4.95 -12.33
CA VAL A 91 -5.19 4.59 -12.34
C VAL A 91 -5.64 4.12 -10.97
N LYS A 92 -4.85 3.28 -10.28
CA LYS A 92 -5.17 2.83 -8.91
C LYS A 92 -5.31 3.99 -7.94
N LEU A 93 -4.45 5.00 -8.07
CA LEU A 93 -4.46 6.16 -7.20
C LEU A 93 -5.69 7.05 -7.45
N LEU A 94 -6.05 7.32 -8.70
CA LEU A 94 -7.27 8.05 -9.04
C LEU A 94 -8.53 7.31 -8.56
N ASN A 95 -8.61 6.01 -8.81
CA ASN A 95 -9.70 5.16 -8.33
C ASN A 95 -9.81 5.15 -6.80
N LYS A 96 -8.70 5.36 -6.08
CA LYS A 96 -8.71 5.50 -4.62
C LYS A 96 -9.41 6.78 -4.17
N TYR A 97 -9.13 7.92 -4.81
CA TYR A 97 -9.82 9.18 -4.51
C TYR A 97 -11.30 9.05 -4.83
N GLN A 98 -11.64 8.55 -6.02
CA GLN A 98 -13.03 8.34 -6.42
C GLN A 98 -13.76 7.40 -5.47
N GLY A 99 -13.20 6.23 -5.18
CA GLY A 99 -13.84 5.22 -4.33
C GLY A 99 -14.02 5.66 -2.88
N LEU A 100 -13.22 6.61 -2.38
CA LEU A 100 -13.44 7.22 -1.06
C LEU A 100 -14.51 8.31 -1.12
N ALA A 101 -14.47 9.15 -2.16
CA ALA A 101 -15.42 10.24 -2.37
C ALA A 101 -16.84 9.73 -2.61
N SER A 102 -17.01 8.62 -3.35
CA SER A 102 -18.31 7.99 -3.60
C SER A 102 -19.02 7.47 -2.33
N LYS A 103 -18.34 7.43 -1.18
CA LYS A 103 -18.92 7.02 0.11
C LYS A 103 -19.42 8.18 0.95
N ALA A 104 -19.13 9.42 0.56
CA ALA A 104 -19.53 10.59 1.33
C ALA A 104 -21.06 10.79 1.30
N GLN A 105 -21.61 11.21 2.44
CA GLN A 105 -23.02 11.62 2.61
C GLN A 105 -23.19 13.14 2.55
N PHE A 106 -22.12 13.87 2.27
CA PHE A 106 -22.14 15.29 1.90
C PHE A 106 -21.50 15.51 0.53
N SER A 107 -21.88 16.60 -0.14
CA SER A 107 -21.22 17.06 -1.36
C SER A 107 -20.45 18.34 -1.12
N ASN A 108 -19.31 18.45 -1.79
CA ASN A 108 -18.59 19.70 -1.96
C ASN A 108 -17.76 19.65 -3.24
N ARG A 109 -17.22 20.80 -3.64
CA ARG A 109 -16.40 20.94 -4.85
C ARG A 109 -15.21 19.98 -4.91
N PHE A 110 -14.64 19.57 -3.78
CA PHE A 110 -13.53 18.61 -3.76
C PHE A 110 -14.01 17.18 -4.02
N ILE A 111 -15.11 16.76 -3.38
CA ILE A 111 -15.74 15.45 -3.61
C ILE A 111 -16.20 15.32 -5.06
N GLU A 112 -16.85 16.35 -5.60
CA GLU A 112 -17.28 16.39 -7.01
C GLU A 112 -16.10 16.22 -7.96
N LYS A 113 -14.97 16.89 -7.69
CA LYS A 113 -13.74 16.69 -8.48
C LYS A 113 -13.19 15.27 -8.36
N CYS A 114 -13.24 14.67 -7.17
CA CYS A 114 -12.79 13.29 -6.99
C CYS A 114 -13.68 12.29 -7.73
N ILE A 115 -14.99 12.53 -7.79
CA ILE A 115 -15.95 11.66 -8.48
C ILE A 115 -15.83 11.81 -10.00
N ASN A 116 -15.75 13.05 -10.50
CA ASN A 116 -15.80 13.41 -11.92
C ASN A 116 -14.42 13.71 -12.53
N HIS A 117 -13.35 13.14 -11.98
CA HIS A 117 -12.00 13.38 -12.50
C HIS A 117 -11.82 12.77 -13.90
N GLU A 118 -10.91 13.33 -14.70
CA GLU A 118 -10.57 12.77 -16.01
C GLU A 118 -9.74 11.50 -15.85
N SER A 119 -10.20 10.39 -16.43
CA SER A 119 -9.53 9.08 -16.40
C SER A 119 -8.13 9.12 -17.01
N ASN A 120 -7.90 10.03 -17.95
CA ASN A 120 -6.62 10.20 -18.64
C ASN A 120 -5.66 11.17 -17.91
N GLY A 121 -6.10 11.79 -16.82
CA GLY A 121 -5.29 12.73 -16.03
C GLY A 121 -4.43 12.08 -14.94
N THR A 122 -3.70 12.90 -14.20
CA THR A 122 -3.05 12.55 -12.94
C THR A 122 -3.82 13.17 -11.77
N VAL A 123 -3.47 12.82 -10.54
CA VAL A 123 -4.00 13.49 -9.33
C VAL A 123 -3.71 15.01 -9.35
N TYR A 124 -2.58 15.42 -9.93
CA TYR A 124 -2.17 16.82 -10.03
C TYR A 124 -2.93 17.57 -11.11
N SER A 125 -3.07 16.99 -12.32
CA SER A 125 -3.82 17.64 -13.41
C SER A 125 -5.31 17.78 -13.07
N ASN A 126 -5.86 16.79 -12.36
CA ASN A 126 -7.23 16.83 -11.81
C ASN A 126 -7.35 17.71 -10.55
N LYS A 127 -6.26 18.34 -10.08
CA LYS A 127 -6.21 19.22 -8.90
C LYS A 127 -6.77 18.56 -7.62
N LEU A 128 -6.55 17.25 -7.47
CA LEU A 128 -6.98 16.47 -6.31
C LEU A 128 -5.93 16.50 -5.19
N CYS A 129 -4.66 16.68 -5.53
CA CYS A 129 -3.56 16.87 -4.59
C CYS A 129 -2.46 17.68 -5.28
N SER A 130 -1.80 18.57 -4.54
CA SER A 130 -0.64 19.33 -5.01
C SER A 130 0.67 18.94 -4.31
N ASN A 131 0.60 18.15 -3.23
CA ASN A 131 1.75 17.80 -2.42
C ASN A 131 2.17 16.35 -2.63
N VAL A 132 3.30 16.18 -3.32
CA VAL A 132 3.88 14.89 -3.73
C VAL A 132 4.08 13.92 -2.55
N PHE A 133 4.35 14.44 -1.35
CA PHE A 133 4.65 13.60 -0.19
C PHE A 133 3.43 12.97 0.47
N ILE A 134 2.23 13.48 0.21
CA ILE A 134 1.00 13.02 0.86
C ILE A 134 -0.04 12.48 -0.12
N VAL A 135 0.28 12.46 -1.42
CA VAL A 135 -0.59 11.92 -2.45
C VAL A 135 -1.09 10.52 -2.07
N GLY A 136 -2.42 10.36 -2.03
CA GLY A 136 -3.06 9.09 -1.70
C GLY A 136 -2.89 8.63 -0.25
N LYS A 137 -2.23 9.39 0.63
CA LYS A 137 -2.20 9.08 2.06
C LYS A 137 -3.55 9.38 2.66
N VAL A 138 -4.06 8.46 3.48
CA VAL A 138 -5.36 8.56 4.13
C VAL A 138 -5.16 8.54 5.63
N ILE A 139 -5.83 9.44 6.33
CA ILE A 139 -5.91 9.48 7.79
C ILE A 139 -7.38 9.31 8.16
N THR A 140 -7.69 8.21 8.86
CA THR A 140 -9.05 7.91 9.27
C THR A 140 -9.41 8.65 10.55
N VAL A 141 -10.67 9.04 10.70
CA VAL A 141 -11.22 9.64 11.93
C VAL A 141 -10.98 8.69 13.11
N SER A 142 -11.18 7.38 12.93
CA SER A 142 -10.89 6.35 13.95
C SER A 142 -9.43 6.33 14.42
N ARG A 143 -8.48 6.83 13.61
CA ARG A 143 -7.09 7.02 14.03
C ARG A 143 -6.91 8.32 14.79
N LEU A 144 -7.56 9.40 14.35
CA LEU A 144 -7.49 10.72 14.99
C LEU A 144 -8.03 10.70 16.42
N VAL A 145 -9.17 10.05 16.63
CA VAL A 145 -9.84 9.98 17.95
C VAL A 145 -9.00 9.29 19.03
N ARG A 146 -7.98 8.51 18.65
CA ARG A 146 -7.05 7.88 19.63
C ARG A 146 -6.11 8.89 20.28
N HIS A 147 -6.03 10.09 19.73
CA HIS A 147 -5.13 11.16 20.16
C HIS A 147 -5.89 12.38 20.70
N MET A 148 -7.21 12.27 20.88
CA MET A 148 -8.07 13.33 21.38
C MET A 148 -8.68 12.93 22.71
N ASP A 149 -9.08 13.91 23.51
CA ASP A 149 -9.89 13.69 24.70
C ASP A 149 -11.32 13.25 24.35
N GLU A 150 -11.99 12.56 25.28
CA GLU A 150 -13.33 12.00 25.04
C GLU A 150 -14.39 13.04 24.65
N LEU A 151 -14.30 14.25 25.20
CA LEU A 151 -15.25 15.32 24.91
C LEU A 151 -15.07 15.81 23.47
N ALA A 152 -13.83 16.01 23.04
CA ALA A 152 -13.50 16.34 21.65
C ALA A 152 -13.92 15.22 20.69
N VAL A 153 -13.74 13.94 21.06
CA VAL A 153 -14.19 12.81 20.24
C VAL A 153 -15.71 12.80 20.06
N LYS A 154 -16.47 13.00 21.14
CA LYS A 154 -17.94 13.08 21.07
C LYS A 154 -18.37 14.24 20.17
N LYS A 155 -17.80 15.43 20.38
CA LYS A 155 -18.08 16.62 19.56
C LYS A 155 -17.75 16.39 18.08
N LEU A 156 -16.58 15.86 17.76
CA LEU A 156 -16.17 15.58 16.38
C LEU A 156 -17.16 14.64 15.68
N LYS A 157 -17.57 13.55 16.34
CA LYS A 157 -18.54 12.60 15.77
C LYS A 157 -19.89 13.26 15.50
N THR A 158 -20.41 14.03 16.45
CA THR A 158 -21.65 14.80 16.26
C THR A 158 -21.50 15.77 15.09
N CYS A 159 -20.38 16.50 15.02
CA CYS A 159 -20.15 17.49 13.97
C CYS A 159 -20.05 16.88 12.56
N LEU A 160 -19.48 15.68 12.45
CA LEU A 160 -19.42 14.95 11.18
C LEU A 160 -20.80 14.45 10.73
N VAL A 161 -21.65 14.01 11.66
CA VAL A 161 -23.01 13.52 11.34
C VAL A 161 -23.97 14.66 11.03
N GLU A 162 -23.93 15.74 11.82
CA GLU A 162 -24.84 16.87 11.67
C GLU A 162 -24.32 17.91 10.65
N HIS A 163 -23.12 17.70 10.11
CA HIS A 163 -22.43 18.62 9.21
C HIS A 163 -22.34 20.04 9.80
N ILE A 164 -21.86 20.16 11.04
CA ILE A 164 -21.70 21.45 11.73
C ILE A 164 -20.23 21.81 11.96
N ASN A 165 -19.98 23.07 12.30
CA ASN A 165 -18.64 23.61 12.47
C ASN A 165 -17.92 22.98 13.66
N PHE A 166 -16.64 22.69 13.49
CA PHE A 166 -15.79 22.13 14.54
C PHE A 166 -14.35 22.55 14.34
N VAL A 167 -13.69 23.00 15.40
CA VAL A 167 -12.26 23.28 15.40
C VAL A 167 -11.62 22.67 16.63
N HIS A 168 -10.58 21.88 16.45
CA HIS A 168 -9.84 21.30 17.55
C HIS A 168 -8.38 21.03 17.20
N SER A 169 -7.48 21.39 18.11
CA SER A 169 -6.05 21.12 18.00
C SER A 169 -5.61 20.08 19.01
N PHE A 170 -4.75 19.16 18.59
CA PHE A 170 -4.28 18.03 19.39
C PHE A 170 -2.89 17.58 18.91
N ASP A 171 -2.19 16.75 19.68
CA ASP A 171 -0.92 16.15 19.25
C ASP A 171 -1.15 14.86 18.48
N LEU A 172 -0.67 14.80 17.23
CA LEU A 172 -0.72 13.60 16.40
C LEU A 172 0.71 13.16 16.06
N PHE A 173 1.22 12.16 16.78
CA PHE A 173 2.57 11.62 16.64
C PHE A 173 3.68 12.68 16.86
N GLY A 174 3.56 13.51 17.89
CA GLY A 174 4.53 14.58 18.18
C GLY A 174 4.46 15.77 17.22
N THR A 175 3.37 15.86 16.44
CA THR A 175 3.10 16.94 15.50
C THR A 175 1.80 17.63 15.90
N ASN A 176 1.80 18.96 15.98
CA ASN A 176 0.59 19.73 16.26
C ASN A 176 -0.38 19.59 15.07
N ALA A 177 -1.51 18.94 15.31
CA ALA A 177 -2.57 18.72 14.35
C ALA A 177 -3.76 19.63 14.67
N CYS A 178 -4.43 20.14 13.64
CA CYS A 178 -5.67 20.90 13.75
C CYS A 178 -6.70 20.33 12.77
N ILE A 179 -7.90 20.02 13.26
CA ILE A 179 -9.07 19.72 12.42
C ILE A 179 -9.96 20.94 12.41
N GLU A 180 -10.37 21.33 11.21
CA GLU A 180 -11.33 22.40 10.96
C GLU A 180 -12.42 21.85 10.05
N LEU A 181 -13.63 21.65 10.60
CA LEU A 181 -14.86 21.36 9.86
C LEU A 181 -15.65 22.65 9.73
N SER A 182 -16.17 22.91 8.53
CA SER A 182 -16.93 24.11 8.21
C SER A 182 -18.13 23.78 7.34
N ARG A 183 -19.25 24.45 7.62
CA ARG A 183 -20.46 24.47 6.78
C ARG A 183 -20.70 25.90 6.32
N ASN A 184 -20.53 26.13 5.02
CA ASN A 184 -20.77 27.42 4.38
C ASN A 184 -21.83 27.25 3.29
N ASN A 185 -22.95 27.97 3.37
CA ASN A 185 -24.02 27.96 2.35
C ASN A 185 -24.37 26.54 1.85
N ASP A 186 -24.67 25.64 2.81
CA ASP A 186 -24.97 24.22 2.61
C ASP A 186 -23.83 23.31 2.09
N CYS A 187 -22.62 23.84 1.93
CA CYS A 187 -21.44 23.07 1.58
C CYS A 187 -20.66 22.71 2.86
N PHE A 188 -20.61 21.41 3.18
CA PHE A 188 -19.80 20.90 4.28
C PHE A 188 -18.41 20.49 3.79
N SER A 189 -17.38 20.92 4.52
CA SER A 189 -16.00 20.61 4.20
C SER A 189 -15.15 20.51 5.46
N GLY A 190 -14.04 19.79 5.37
CA GLY A 190 -13.11 19.65 6.48
C GLY A 190 -11.66 19.63 6.02
N VAL A 191 -10.78 20.20 6.83
CA VAL A 191 -9.34 20.17 6.63
C VAL A 191 -8.66 19.69 7.91
N LEU A 192 -7.74 18.74 7.76
CA LEU A 192 -6.79 18.34 8.79
C LEU A 192 -5.43 18.91 8.41
N THR A 193 -4.86 19.76 9.25
CA THR A 193 -3.53 20.35 9.07
C THR A 193 -2.55 19.76 10.08
N LEU A 194 -1.43 19.21 9.60
CA LEU A 194 -0.29 18.81 10.42
C LEU A 194 0.80 19.86 10.31
N ARG A 195 1.03 20.60 11.40
CA ARG A 195 1.99 21.70 11.46
C ARG A 195 3.39 21.18 11.71
N LYS A 196 4.27 21.29 10.71
CA LYS A 196 5.67 20.89 10.83
C LYS A 196 6.55 22.09 11.16
N ARG A 197 7.42 21.96 12.17
CA ARG A 197 8.26 23.07 12.66
C ARG A 197 9.22 23.67 11.62
N LYS A 198 9.67 22.88 10.63
CA LYS A 198 10.70 23.27 9.65
C LYS A 198 10.33 22.98 8.19
N LEU A 199 9.08 22.58 7.93
CA LEU A 199 8.61 22.18 6.60
C LEU A 199 7.22 22.77 6.37
N ASN A 200 6.78 22.77 5.12
CA ASN A 200 5.40 23.11 4.79
C ASN A 200 4.44 22.20 5.57
N ASN A 201 3.31 22.78 5.98
CA ASN A 201 2.24 22.03 6.62
C ASN A 201 1.70 20.96 5.67
N GLU A 202 1.40 19.78 6.19
CA GLU A 202 0.67 18.77 5.43
C GLU A 202 -0.82 18.98 5.68
N GLN A 203 -1.58 19.17 4.62
CA GLN A 203 -3.02 19.35 4.65
C GLN A 203 -3.72 18.17 4.00
N TYR A 204 -4.70 17.66 4.71
CA TYR A 204 -5.57 16.59 4.26
C TYR A 204 -7.00 17.13 4.17
N GLN A 205 -7.68 16.87 3.07
CA GLN A 205 -9.07 17.27 2.86
C GLN A 205 -9.99 16.13 3.30
N LEU A 206 -11.07 16.46 4.01
CA LEU A 206 -12.14 15.52 4.33
C LEU A 206 -12.78 15.03 3.03
N ILE A 207 -12.72 13.73 2.78
CA ILE A 207 -13.22 13.10 1.56
C ILE A 207 -14.52 12.31 1.79
N ASN A 208 -14.79 11.94 3.05
CA ASN A 208 -16.04 11.42 3.58
C ASN A 208 -15.99 11.55 5.11
N GLU A 209 -17.03 11.13 5.83
CA GLU A 209 -17.19 11.24 7.28
C GLU A 209 -16.14 10.43 8.07
N GLU A 210 -15.46 9.49 7.41
CA GLU A 210 -14.51 8.58 8.05
C GLU A 210 -13.05 8.93 7.74
N CYS A 211 -12.78 9.69 6.68
CA CYS A 211 -11.45 9.79 6.09
C CYS A 211 -11.09 11.22 5.67
N PHE A 212 -9.84 11.58 5.97
CA PHE A 212 -9.13 12.66 5.32
C PHE A 212 -8.10 12.07 4.34
N ILE A 213 -7.92 12.70 3.19
CA ILE A 213 -6.94 12.30 2.17
C ILE A 213 -5.99 13.45 1.83
N GLY A 214 -4.74 13.14 1.50
CA GLY A 214 -3.72 14.15 1.24
C GLY A 214 -4.12 15.11 0.13
N TYR A 215 -3.89 16.41 0.39
CA TYR A 215 -4.35 17.51 -0.44
C TYR A 215 -3.24 18.54 -0.73
N LYS A 216 -2.68 19.22 0.28
CA LYS A 216 -1.67 20.30 0.12
C LYS A 216 -0.49 20.16 1.07
#